data_AF-A0A7J5Y5Y1-F1
#
_entry.id   AF-A0A7J5Y5Y1-F1
#
_cell.length_a   1.000
_cell.length_b   1.000
_cell.length_c   1.000
_cell.angle_alpha   90.00
_cell.angle_beta   90.00
_cell.angle_gamma   90.00
#
_symmetry.space_group_name_H-M   'P 1'
#
loop_
_entity.id
_entity.type
_entity.pdbx_description
1 polymer ?
#
loop_
_entity_poly.entity_id
_entity_poly.type
_entity_poly.pdbx_seq_one_letter_code
_entity_poly.pdbx_strand_id
1 'polypeptide(L)'
;MISLSTPKAQTHPSHPPVTPSCYLPPSSSNVALFSIDEIEFEEIPCSSYVETVSLVSIAKMTTKTKAEPKSSGVTNGGARIVVDGDDEVLSPTDLSEMLAEGTKDSHDKAENCQFVKDFLRGRIKRELFKRGTAALYFVYAAMEEEIEKNEDHPHIAPIYFPAELHRREALARDLEYFYGEDWESQISLSAGAKPYVDRIHEVGQRDPVLLVAHSYTRYMGDLSGGQILKKVAQRALKLPSTGEGLNFYQFEGIHSQKGFKQLYRSRMNELELDAETKERIVGESNRAFSFNMMVRAAETKCIKKVDENTCYLKEKEKVITNPNFYSVNRSLQSLKRLGRLSKKKSKMQG
;
A
#
# COMPACT_ATOMS: atom_id res chain seq x y z
N MET A 1 -41.08 34.11 -54.37
CA MET A 1 -40.89 35.30 -53.51
C MET A 1 -39.69 35.03 -52.62
N ILE A 2 -38.64 35.86 -52.79
CA ILE A 2 -37.52 36.17 -51.87
C ILE A 2 -36.63 34.97 -51.49
N SER A 3 -35.52 34.69 -52.18
CA SER A 3 -34.24 35.42 -52.38
C SER A 3 -33.23 35.28 -51.22
N LEU A 4 -32.12 34.64 -51.60
CA LEU A 4 -30.76 34.58 -51.03
C LEU A 4 -30.27 35.86 -50.33
N SER A 5 -29.43 35.68 -49.28
CA SER A 5 -28.12 36.37 -49.18
C SER A 5 -27.32 35.91 -47.95
N THR A 6 -26.19 35.26 -48.21
CA THR A 6 -24.98 35.29 -47.36
C THR A 6 -24.31 36.67 -47.45
N PRO A 7 -23.47 37.03 -46.47
CA PRO A 7 -22.24 37.76 -46.79
C PRO A 7 -20.97 37.06 -46.31
N LYS A 8 -19.94 37.22 -47.14
CA LYS A 8 -18.56 36.74 -47.03
C LYS A 8 -17.75 37.46 -45.94
N ALA A 9 -16.70 36.75 -45.54
CA ALA A 9 -15.57 37.16 -44.73
C ALA A 9 -14.87 38.47 -45.16
N GLN A 10 -14.32 39.17 -44.16
CA GLN A 10 -13.19 40.08 -44.31
C GLN A 10 -12.10 39.73 -43.28
N THR A 11 -10.87 39.87 -43.75
CA THR A 11 -9.58 39.41 -43.24
C THR A 11 -8.87 40.45 -42.36
N HIS A 12 -8.22 39.97 -41.27
CA HIS A 12 -6.92 40.36 -40.65
C HIS A 12 -6.53 41.88 -40.49
N PRO A 13 -5.91 42.29 -39.36
CA PRO A 13 -4.53 41.86 -39.07
C PRO A 13 -4.17 41.55 -37.62
N SER A 14 -3.16 40.69 -37.54
CA SER A 14 -2.27 40.35 -36.44
C SER A 14 -1.61 41.57 -35.79
N HIS A 15 -1.64 41.62 -34.46
CA HIS A 15 -0.70 42.39 -33.64
C HIS A 15 0.07 41.47 -32.68
N PRO A 16 1.36 41.78 -32.41
CA PRO A 16 2.33 40.85 -31.84
C PRO A 16 2.26 40.78 -30.30
N PRO A 17 2.71 39.69 -29.66
CA PRO A 17 2.94 39.69 -28.22
C PRO A 17 4.21 40.48 -27.89
N VAL A 18 4.03 41.49 -27.04
CA VAL A 18 5.07 42.34 -26.48
C VAL A 18 5.78 41.58 -25.35
N THR A 19 7.10 41.41 -25.47
CA THR A 19 8.01 41.28 -24.31
C THR A 19 8.50 42.69 -23.92
N PRO A 20 8.77 42.95 -22.63
CA PRO A 20 10.18 43.02 -22.26
C PRO A 20 10.51 42.57 -20.82
N SER A 21 11.65 41.86 -20.74
CA SER A 21 12.79 42.09 -19.84
C SER A 21 12.57 42.48 -18.36
N CYS A 22 12.98 41.54 -17.51
CA CYS A 22 13.84 41.68 -16.32
C CYS A 22 13.93 43.05 -15.60
N TYR A 23 13.58 43.07 -14.30
CA TYR A 23 14.38 43.75 -13.27
C TYR A 23 14.06 43.16 -11.87
N LEU A 24 15.10 42.65 -11.20
CA LEU A 24 15.14 42.32 -9.76
C LEU A 24 15.37 43.60 -8.93
N PRO A 25 14.93 43.60 -7.66
CA PRO A 25 15.81 44.10 -6.58
C PRO A 25 15.82 43.20 -5.33
N PRO A 26 16.73 43.45 -4.35
CA PRO A 26 17.45 42.38 -3.64
C PRO A 26 17.07 42.16 -2.17
N SER A 27 17.46 40.98 -1.66
CA SER A 27 17.82 40.63 -0.27
C SER A 27 16.67 40.71 0.76
N SER A 28 16.52 39.86 1.77
CA SER A 28 17.44 39.01 2.52
C SER A 28 16.59 38.13 3.44
N SER A 29 16.83 36.82 3.47
CA SER A 29 16.59 35.95 4.64
C SER A 29 17.18 34.58 4.36
N ASN A 30 18.31 34.30 4.99
CA ASN A 30 18.99 33.00 4.97
C ASN A 30 18.08 31.93 5.58
N VAL A 31 17.63 30.97 4.77
CA VAL A 31 17.28 29.63 5.25
C VAL A 31 18.03 28.65 4.36
N ALA A 32 19.00 27.96 4.95
CA ALA A 32 19.81 26.96 4.27
C ALA A 32 18.92 25.81 3.81
N LEU A 33 18.59 25.78 2.52
CA LEU A 33 18.12 24.59 1.83
C LEU A 33 19.32 23.65 1.68
N PHE A 34 19.36 22.58 2.46
CA PHE A 34 20.21 21.44 2.15
C PHE A 34 19.55 20.69 0.99
N SER A 35 20.15 20.78 -0.20
CA SER A 35 19.88 19.88 -1.32
C SER A 35 20.08 18.44 -0.86
N ILE A 36 19.03 17.61 -1.03
CA ILE A 36 19.11 16.15 -0.94
C ILE A 36 19.09 15.65 -2.38
N ASP A 37 20.15 15.93 -3.11
CA ASP A 37 20.46 15.24 -4.37
C ASP A 37 21.69 14.37 -4.11
N GLU A 38 21.68 13.16 -4.68
CA GLU A 38 22.60 12.02 -4.48
C GLU A 38 22.23 11.05 -3.34
N ILE A 39 21.08 10.37 -3.50
CA ILE A 39 20.96 8.97 -3.08
C ILE A 39 20.92 8.14 -4.36
N GLU A 40 22.07 7.59 -4.75
CA GLU A 40 22.12 6.51 -5.73
C GLU A 40 21.28 5.34 -5.20
N PHE A 41 20.12 5.11 -5.82
CA PHE A 41 19.43 3.84 -5.71
C PHE A 41 20.22 2.85 -6.56
N GLU A 42 20.96 1.96 -5.90
CA GLU A 42 21.37 0.71 -6.52
C GLU A 42 20.09 0.00 -6.99
N GLU A 43 19.87 -0.04 -8.30
CA GLU A 43 18.84 -0.86 -8.92
C GLU A 43 19.13 -2.32 -8.60
N ILE A 44 18.42 -2.88 -7.63
CA ILE A 44 18.39 -4.33 -7.44
C ILE A 44 17.47 -4.90 -8.52
N PRO A 45 17.97 -5.69 -9.48
CA PRO A 45 17.14 -6.17 -10.58
C PRO A 45 16.02 -7.08 -10.05
N CYS A 46 14.81 -6.78 -10.51
CA CYS A 46 13.55 -7.42 -10.13
C CYS A 46 13.50 -8.94 -10.44
N SER A 47 14.46 -9.51 -11.19
CA SER A 47 14.40 -10.92 -11.61
C SER A 47 14.75 -11.93 -10.51
N SER A 48 15.49 -11.55 -9.47
CA SER A 48 16.00 -12.51 -8.48
C SER A 48 14.95 -13.08 -7.50
N TYR A 49 13.76 -12.49 -7.44
CA TYR A 49 12.67 -12.95 -6.56
C TYR A 49 11.56 -13.75 -7.29
N VAL A 50 11.52 -13.71 -8.63
CA VAL A 50 10.39 -14.26 -9.42
C VAL A 50 10.66 -15.69 -9.88
N GLU A 51 11.92 -16.04 -10.18
CA GLU A 51 12.25 -17.37 -10.75
C GLU A 51 12.19 -18.52 -9.74
N THR A 52 12.41 -18.27 -8.45
CA THR A 52 12.47 -19.34 -7.46
C THR A 52 11.10 -19.89 -7.04
N VAL A 53 10.00 -19.16 -7.31
CA VAL A 53 8.64 -19.60 -6.96
C VAL A 53 8.01 -20.44 -8.07
N SER A 54 8.34 -20.18 -9.34
CA SER A 54 7.75 -20.89 -10.49
C SER A 54 8.21 -22.35 -10.58
N LEU A 55 9.48 -22.64 -10.24
CA LEU A 55 10.05 -23.99 -10.35
C LEU A 55 9.58 -24.97 -9.26
N VAL A 56 9.14 -24.47 -8.09
CA VAL A 56 8.70 -25.32 -6.97
C VAL A 56 7.28 -25.87 -7.19
N SER A 57 6.43 -25.16 -7.93
CA SER A 57 5.06 -25.61 -8.22
C SER A 57 5.02 -26.72 -9.28
N ILE A 58 5.93 -26.70 -10.27
CA ILE A 58 5.97 -27.72 -11.33
C ILE A 58 6.45 -29.09 -10.79
N ALA A 59 7.32 -29.11 -9.79
CA ALA A 59 7.89 -30.35 -9.25
C ALA A 59 6.92 -31.19 -8.39
N LYS A 60 5.79 -30.65 -7.94
CA LYS A 60 4.82 -31.37 -7.07
C LYS A 60 3.72 -32.12 -7.83
N MET A 61 3.57 -31.92 -9.14
CA MET A 61 2.50 -32.56 -9.92
C MET A 61 2.81 -33.97 -10.42
N THR A 62 4.06 -34.44 -10.33
CA THR A 62 4.42 -35.82 -10.71
C THR A 62 4.68 -36.67 -9.48
N THR A 63 3.63 -37.16 -8.82
CA THR A 63 3.57 -38.49 -8.16
C THR A 63 2.30 -38.58 -7.31
N LYS A 64 1.28 -39.28 -7.81
CA LYS A 64 0.43 -40.15 -6.99
C LYS A 64 -0.51 -40.98 -7.87
N THR A 65 -0.17 -42.25 -8.01
CA THR A 65 -1.03 -43.27 -8.59
C THR A 65 -1.89 -43.90 -7.49
N LYS A 66 -3.21 -43.74 -7.66
CA LYS A 66 -4.38 -44.56 -7.28
C LYS A 66 -4.25 -45.68 -6.22
N ALA A 67 -5.14 -45.64 -5.22
CA ALA A 67 -5.77 -46.81 -4.59
C ALA A 67 -7.09 -46.43 -3.89
N GLU A 68 -8.17 -47.20 -4.14
CA GLU A 68 -9.45 -47.20 -3.38
C GLU A 68 -9.66 -48.59 -2.71
N PRO A 69 -10.77 -48.87 -1.99
CA PRO A 69 -10.97 -48.50 -0.59
C PRO A 69 -11.30 -49.74 0.29
N LYS A 70 -11.23 -49.62 1.62
CA LYS A 70 -11.88 -50.58 2.54
C LYS A 70 -12.52 -49.90 3.74
N SER A 71 -13.75 -50.35 4.01
CA SER A 71 -14.66 -49.96 5.09
C SER A 71 -14.33 -50.65 6.42
N SER A 72 -14.51 -49.94 7.53
CA SER A 72 -15.06 -50.48 8.79
C SER A 72 -15.26 -49.33 9.78
N GLY A 73 -16.49 -49.18 10.29
CA GLY A 73 -16.85 -48.11 11.23
C GLY A 73 -16.50 -48.40 12.69
N VAL A 74 -16.60 -47.37 13.53
CA VAL A 74 -17.47 -47.27 14.72
C VAL A 74 -17.23 -45.90 15.37
N THR A 75 -18.30 -45.39 15.97
CA THR A 75 -18.67 -44.06 16.43
C THR A 75 -17.88 -43.48 17.61
N ASN A 76 -17.82 -42.14 17.72
CA ASN A 76 -18.22 -41.41 18.93
C ASN A 76 -18.36 -39.88 18.72
N GLY A 77 -19.56 -39.36 19.01
CA GLY A 77 -19.82 -38.09 19.71
C GLY A 77 -19.30 -36.78 19.12
N GLY A 78 -20.08 -36.15 18.25
CA GLY A 78 -19.99 -34.72 17.95
C GLY A 78 -21.29 -34.25 17.31
N ALA A 79 -21.98 -33.29 17.93
CA ALA A 79 -23.33 -32.87 17.59
C ALA A 79 -23.51 -32.56 16.09
N ARG A 80 -24.46 -33.25 15.45
CA ARG A 80 -24.99 -32.93 14.13
C ARG A 80 -25.87 -31.69 14.30
N ILE A 81 -25.35 -30.51 13.94
CA ILE A 81 -26.21 -29.37 13.64
C ILE A 81 -26.68 -29.59 12.22
N VAL A 82 -27.93 -30.03 12.08
CA VAL A 82 -28.67 -29.95 10.82
C VAL A 82 -29.01 -28.47 10.66
N VAL A 83 -28.45 -27.81 9.66
CA VAL A 83 -28.88 -26.48 9.23
C VAL A 83 -29.64 -26.70 7.92
N ASP A 84 -30.96 -26.62 7.99
CA ASP A 84 -31.80 -26.46 6.82
C ASP A 84 -31.72 -24.99 6.36
N GLY A 85 -31.45 -24.78 5.06
CA GLY A 85 -31.57 -23.49 4.39
C GLY A 85 -30.44 -23.21 3.41
N ASP A 86 -30.52 -23.81 2.22
CA ASP A 86 -29.84 -23.38 0.98
C ASP A 86 -28.34 -23.08 1.08
N ASP A 87 -27.55 -24.06 1.55
CA ASP A 87 -26.11 -24.06 1.24
C ASP A 87 -25.97 -24.34 -0.26
N GLU A 88 -25.80 -23.28 -1.04
CA GLU A 88 -25.32 -23.33 -2.42
C GLU A 88 -24.20 -24.38 -2.49
N VAL A 89 -24.43 -25.47 -3.23
CA VAL A 89 -23.47 -26.57 -3.32
C VAL A 89 -22.29 -26.08 -4.14
N LEU A 90 -21.28 -25.53 -3.46
CA LEU A 90 -20.08 -25.00 -4.08
C LEU A 90 -19.32 -26.13 -4.79
N SER A 91 -19.05 -25.94 -6.07
CA SER A 91 -18.21 -26.82 -6.87
C SER A 91 -16.73 -26.53 -6.56
N PRO A 92 -15.86 -27.54 -6.51
CA PRO A 92 -14.41 -27.32 -6.44
C PRO A 92 -13.84 -26.50 -7.61
N THR A 93 -14.60 -26.34 -8.70
CA THR A 93 -14.25 -25.53 -9.88
C THR A 93 -14.86 -24.12 -9.86
N ASP A 94 -15.58 -23.78 -8.80
CA ASP A 94 -16.09 -22.42 -8.58
C ASP A 94 -14.92 -21.49 -8.31
N LEU A 95 -15.00 -20.27 -8.87
CA LEU A 95 -13.91 -19.31 -8.75
C LEU A 95 -13.65 -18.97 -7.28
N SER A 96 -14.69 -18.87 -6.44
CA SER A 96 -14.54 -18.62 -5.01
C SER A 96 -13.72 -19.69 -4.29
N GLU A 97 -13.94 -20.97 -4.62
CA GLU A 97 -13.22 -22.09 -4.02
C GLU A 97 -11.79 -22.20 -4.54
N MET A 98 -11.61 -22.00 -5.86
CA MET A 98 -10.29 -21.94 -6.48
C MET A 98 -9.43 -20.81 -5.88
N LEU A 99 -10.01 -19.65 -5.62
CA LEU A 99 -9.34 -18.53 -4.95
C LEU A 99 -9.01 -18.84 -3.50
N ALA A 100 -9.95 -19.44 -2.75
CA ALA A 100 -9.74 -19.78 -1.34
C ALA A 100 -8.60 -20.78 -1.17
N GLU A 101 -8.59 -21.87 -1.95
CA GLU A 101 -7.54 -22.88 -1.89
C GLU A 101 -6.23 -22.36 -2.51
N GLY A 102 -6.30 -21.77 -3.69
CA GLY A 102 -5.13 -21.32 -4.45
C GLY A 102 -4.35 -20.17 -3.82
N THR A 103 -4.93 -19.44 -2.86
CA THR A 103 -4.25 -18.34 -2.15
C THR A 103 -3.93 -18.65 -0.69
N LYS A 104 -4.25 -19.86 -0.21
CA LYS A 104 -4.08 -20.27 1.18
C LYS A 104 -2.66 -20.07 1.71
N ASP A 105 -1.64 -20.50 0.98
CA ASP A 105 -0.24 -20.34 1.38
C ASP A 105 0.17 -18.87 1.49
N SER A 106 -0.32 -18.03 0.56
CA SER A 106 -0.05 -16.59 0.54
C SER A 106 -0.77 -15.88 1.69
N HIS A 107 -2.01 -16.29 1.98
CA HIS A 107 -2.76 -15.85 3.15
C HIS A 107 -2.04 -16.20 4.45
N ASP A 108 -1.63 -17.46 4.61
CA ASP A 108 -0.93 -17.94 5.81
C ASP A 108 0.39 -17.18 6.03
N LYS A 109 1.16 -16.92 4.97
CA LYS A 109 2.38 -16.08 5.05
C LYS A 109 2.05 -14.64 5.44
N ALA A 110 0.99 -14.07 4.87
CA ALA A 110 0.57 -12.71 5.14
C ALA A 110 0.14 -12.52 6.60
N GLU A 111 -0.58 -13.49 7.18
CA GLU A 111 -1.01 -13.46 8.59
C GLU A 111 0.14 -13.76 9.57
N ASN A 112 1.04 -14.66 9.20
CA ASN A 112 2.15 -15.08 10.07
C ASN A 112 3.38 -14.16 10.03
N CYS A 113 3.34 -13.10 9.23
CA CYS A 113 4.45 -12.15 9.17
C CYS A 113 4.63 -11.39 10.51
N GLN A 114 5.86 -10.98 10.77
CA GLN A 114 6.22 -10.33 12.05
C GLN A 114 5.40 -9.05 12.29
N PHE A 115 5.13 -8.28 11.23
CA PHE A 115 4.31 -7.07 11.31
C PHE A 115 2.91 -7.36 11.87
N VAL A 116 2.19 -8.36 11.35
CA VAL A 116 0.83 -8.70 11.81
C VAL A 116 0.87 -9.24 13.24
N LYS A 117 1.85 -10.08 13.55
CA LYS A 117 2.08 -10.60 14.91
C LYS A 117 2.35 -9.48 15.93
N ASP A 118 3.08 -8.44 15.54
CA ASP A 118 3.33 -7.28 16.39
C ASP A 118 2.09 -6.39 16.50
N PHE A 119 1.40 -6.17 15.38
CA PHE A 119 0.14 -5.45 15.33
C PHE A 119 -0.88 -6.07 16.30
N LEU A 120 -1.15 -7.37 16.20
CA LEU A 120 -2.12 -8.09 17.04
C LEU A 120 -1.79 -8.04 18.54
N ARG A 121 -0.49 -7.93 18.89
CA ARG A 121 -0.04 -7.71 20.27
C ARG A 121 -0.16 -6.25 20.72
N GLY A 122 -0.68 -5.37 19.89
CA GLY A 122 -0.79 -3.92 20.13
C GLY A 122 0.55 -3.18 20.02
N ARG A 123 1.57 -3.79 19.43
CA ARG A 123 2.90 -3.18 19.24
C ARG A 123 2.96 -2.44 17.90
N ILE A 124 2.06 -1.49 17.71
CA ILE A 124 1.98 -0.65 16.50
C ILE A 124 2.20 0.81 16.88
N LYS A 125 3.12 1.49 16.16
CA LYS A 125 3.37 2.92 16.34
C LYS A 125 2.35 3.72 15.53
N ARG A 126 1.91 4.86 16.07
CA ARG A 126 0.98 5.78 15.37
C ARG A 126 1.51 6.19 13.99
N GLU A 127 2.77 6.59 13.88
CA GLU A 127 3.37 6.97 12.60
C GLU A 127 3.41 5.83 11.57
N LEU A 128 3.64 4.59 12.01
CA LEU A 128 3.59 3.43 11.11
C LEU A 128 2.16 3.16 10.64
N PHE A 129 1.17 3.32 11.52
CA PHE A 129 -0.23 3.21 11.16
C PHE A 129 -0.63 4.29 10.14
N LYS A 130 -0.28 5.56 10.39
CA LYS A 130 -0.51 6.69 9.48
C LYS A 130 0.04 6.44 8.08
N ARG A 131 1.32 6.03 7.99
CA ARG A 131 1.96 5.70 6.70
C ARG A 131 1.30 4.52 6.00
N GLY A 132 0.91 3.49 6.77
CA GLY A 132 0.13 2.37 6.26
C GLY A 132 -1.20 2.81 5.67
N THR A 133 -1.94 3.67 6.37
CA THR A 133 -3.19 4.27 5.88
C THR A 133 -2.96 5.06 4.59
N ALA A 134 -1.90 5.85 4.49
CA ALA A 134 -1.56 6.58 3.26
C ALA A 134 -1.25 5.64 2.09
N ALA A 135 -0.47 4.57 2.33
CA ALA A 135 -0.20 3.58 1.29
C ALA A 135 -1.48 2.86 0.83
N LEU A 136 -2.40 2.55 1.76
CA LEU A 136 -3.70 1.98 1.40
C LEU A 136 -4.54 2.97 0.59
N TYR A 137 -4.56 4.26 0.93
CA TYR A 137 -5.29 5.27 0.17
C TYR A 137 -4.94 5.23 -1.32
N PHE A 138 -3.64 5.22 -1.67
CA PHE A 138 -3.24 5.13 -3.07
C PHE A 138 -3.62 3.79 -3.74
N VAL A 139 -3.50 2.67 -3.03
CA VAL A 139 -3.87 1.35 -3.56
C VAL A 139 -5.37 1.26 -3.83
N TYR A 140 -6.22 1.70 -2.90
CA TYR A 140 -7.67 1.68 -3.09
C TYR A 140 -8.12 2.73 -4.09
N ALA A 141 -7.51 3.92 -4.13
CA ALA A 141 -7.82 4.93 -5.13
C ALA A 141 -7.59 4.38 -6.54
N ALA A 142 -6.45 3.73 -6.80
CA ALA A 142 -6.17 3.10 -8.09
C ALA A 142 -7.14 1.94 -8.39
N MET A 143 -7.41 1.08 -7.41
CA MET A 143 -8.30 -0.07 -7.60
C MET A 143 -9.74 0.36 -7.90
N GLU A 144 -10.25 1.32 -7.15
CA GLU A 144 -11.61 1.84 -7.29
C GLU A 144 -11.73 2.67 -8.57
N GLU A 145 -10.72 3.44 -8.96
CA GLU A 145 -10.68 4.11 -10.26
C GLU A 145 -10.79 3.12 -11.43
N GLU A 146 -10.03 2.02 -11.40
CA GLU A 146 -10.07 1.04 -12.48
C GLU A 146 -11.34 0.17 -12.45
N ILE A 147 -11.92 -0.08 -11.28
CA ILE A 147 -13.25 -0.72 -11.16
C ILE A 147 -14.33 0.17 -11.77
N GLU A 148 -14.34 1.46 -11.45
CA GLU A 148 -15.29 2.44 -12.00
C GLU A 148 -15.19 2.54 -13.54
N LYS A 149 -13.96 2.62 -14.08
CA LYS A 149 -13.75 2.62 -15.54
C LYS A 149 -14.27 1.36 -16.24
N ASN A 150 -14.41 0.26 -15.51
CA ASN A 150 -14.84 -1.04 -16.01
C ASN A 150 -16.19 -1.47 -15.41
N GLU A 151 -17.00 -0.55 -14.87
CA GLU A 151 -18.23 -0.88 -14.14
C GLU A 151 -19.22 -1.72 -14.98
N ASP A 152 -19.32 -1.42 -16.28
CA ASP A 152 -20.19 -2.11 -17.23
C ASP A 152 -19.54 -3.36 -17.85
N HIS A 153 -18.27 -3.65 -17.54
CA HIS A 153 -17.57 -4.82 -18.09
C HIS A 153 -18.23 -6.11 -17.57
N PRO A 154 -18.54 -7.11 -18.43
CA PRO A 154 -19.29 -8.31 -18.03
C PRO A 154 -18.73 -9.08 -16.83
N HIS A 155 -17.40 -9.07 -16.66
CA HIS A 155 -16.72 -9.73 -15.55
C HIS A 155 -16.56 -8.88 -14.28
N ILE A 156 -16.92 -7.60 -14.31
CA ILE A 156 -16.79 -6.65 -13.19
C ILE A 156 -18.16 -6.24 -12.68
N ALA A 157 -19.12 -5.97 -13.57
CA ALA A 157 -20.49 -5.59 -13.21
C ALA A 157 -21.11 -6.49 -12.11
N PRO A 158 -20.95 -7.83 -12.12
CA PRO A 158 -21.53 -8.69 -11.08
C PRO A 158 -20.94 -8.49 -9.69
N ILE A 159 -19.70 -7.98 -9.60
CA ILE A 159 -18.98 -7.72 -8.35
C ILE A 159 -18.84 -6.22 -8.03
N TYR A 160 -19.55 -5.36 -8.77
CA TYR A 160 -19.53 -3.91 -8.58
C TYR A 160 -20.45 -3.49 -7.42
N PHE A 161 -19.83 -3.23 -6.26
CA PHE A 161 -20.53 -2.86 -5.02
C PHE A 161 -19.93 -1.58 -4.40
N PRO A 162 -20.04 -0.42 -5.08
CA PRO A 162 -19.35 0.80 -4.65
C PRO A 162 -19.84 1.31 -3.29
N ALA A 163 -21.16 1.30 -3.06
CA ALA A 163 -21.75 1.80 -1.81
C ALA A 163 -21.34 0.97 -0.59
N GLU A 164 -21.18 -0.33 -0.78
CA GLU A 164 -20.84 -1.28 0.28
C GLU A 164 -19.33 -1.37 0.50
N LEU A 165 -18.53 -1.41 -0.57
CA LEU A 165 -17.12 -1.78 -0.53
C LEU A 165 -16.14 -0.63 -0.71
N HIS A 166 -16.45 0.46 -1.42
CA HIS A 166 -15.43 1.48 -1.72
C HIS A 166 -14.89 2.14 -0.45
N ARG A 167 -13.56 2.28 -0.37
CA ARG A 167 -12.80 2.68 0.81
C ARG A 167 -12.06 3.99 0.61
N ARG A 168 -11.89 4.50 -0.61
CA ARG A 168 -11.11 5.74 -0.87
C ARG A 168 -11.58 6.90 0.01
N GLU A 169 -12.88 7.17 0.06
CA GLU A 169 -13.45 8.27 0.85
C GLU A 169 -13.29 8.03 2.36
N ALA A 170 -13.39 6.78 2.82
CA ALA A 170 -13.17 6.43 4.21
C ALA A 170 -11.68 6.61 4.61
N LEU A 171 -10.76 6.25 3.71
CA LEU A 171 -9.33 6.45 3.88
C LEU A 171 -8.96 7.94 3.86
N ALA A 172 -9.59 8.76 3.02
CA ALA A 172 -9.41 10.21 3.02
C ALA A 172 -9.77 10.83 4.38
N ARG A 173 -10.93 10.46 4.96
CA ARG A 173 -11.32 10.90 6.31
C ARG A 173 -10.34 10.45 7.40
N ASP A 174 -9.81 9.23 7.28
CA ASP A 174 -8.79 8.75 8.22
C ASP A 174 -7.48 9.53 8.09
N LEU A 175 -7.09 9.91 6.87
CA LEU A 175 -5.89 10.71 6.63
C LEU A 175 -6.05 12.13 7.12
N GLU A 176 -7.21 12.77 6.90
CA GLU A 176 -7.55 14.07 7.47
C GLU A 176 -7.44 14.04 9.01
N TYR A 177 -7.98 13.00 9.66
CA TYR A 177 -7.84 12.82 11.11
C TYR A 177 -6.37 12.73 11.57
N PHE A 178 -5.49 12.11 10.78
CA PHE A 178 -4.11 11.84 11.15
C PHE A 178 -3.11 12.94 10.79
N TYR A 179 -3.37 13.69 9.72
CA TYR A 179 -2.47 14.67 9.13
C TYR A 179 -3.02 16.10 9.16
N GLY A 180 -4.33 16.30 9.34
CA GLY A 180 -5.01 17.60 9.29
C GLY A 180 -5.71 17.85 7.97
N GLU A 181 -6.33 19.03 7.83
CA GLU A 181 -7.07 19.44 6.62
C GLU A 181 -6.19 19.43 5.35
N ASP A 182 -4.87 19.64 5.49
CA ASP A 182 -3.89 19.67 4.41
C ASP A 182 -3.23 18.31 4.12
N TRP A 183 -3.85 17.21 4.56
CA TRP A 183 -3.29 15.85 4.48
C TRP A 183 -2.81 15.44 3.07
N GLU A 184 -3.52 15.86 2.02
CA GLU A 184 -3.17 15.55 0.63
C GLU A 184 -1.75 16.00 0.28
N SER A 185 -1.33 17.16 0.80
CA SER A 185 0.01 17.72 0.56
C SER A 185 1.11 17.03 1.36
N GLN A 186 0.74 16.29 2.42
CA GLN A 186 1.67 15.64 3.34
C GLN A 186 1.94 14.17 3.00
N ILE A 187 1.11 13.56 2.15
CA ILE A 187 1.28 12.16 1.74
C ILE A 187 1.84 12.06 0.32
N SER A 188 2.53 10.96 0.05
CA SER A 188 3.00 10.63 -1.29
C SER A 188 3.00 9.13 -1.50
N LEU A 189 2.85 8.72 -2.76
CA LEU A 189 2.93 7.31 -3.14
C LEU A 189 4.31 6.76 -2.79
N SER A 190 4.36 5.82 -1.86
CA SER A 190 5.63 5.26 -1.42
C SER A 190 6.23 4.33 -2.47
N ALA A 191 7.56 4.20 -2.49
CA ALA A 191 8.25 3.27 -3.37
C ALA A 191 7.80 1.80 -3.20
N GLY A 192 7.29 1.44 -2.01
CA GLY A 192 6.74 0.10 -1.77
C GLY A 192 5.32 -0.11 -2.27
N ALA A 193 4.52 0.96 -2.37
CA ALA A 193 3.15 0.91 -2.88
C ALA A 193 3.08 1.15 -4.40
N LYS A 194 4.04 1.87 -4.97
CA LYS A 194 4.08 2.18 -6.41
C LYS A 194 3.93 0.93 -7.30
N PRO A 195 4.67 -0.18 -7.10
CA PRO A 195 4.51 -1.36 -7.96
C PRO A 195 3.11 -1.96 -7.92
N TYR A 196 2.40 -1.81 -6.79
CA TYR A 196 1.05 -2.32 -6.65
C TYR A 196 0.06 -1.44 -7.42
N VAL A 197 0.15 -0.13 -7.23
CA VAL A 197 -0.66 0.87 -7.96
C VAL A 197 -0.45 0.74 -9.46
N ASP A 198 0.80 0.65 -9.91
CA ASP A 198 1.14 0.47 -11.33
C ASP A 198 0.50 -0.79 -11.91
N ARG A 199 0.55 -1.92 -11.17
CA ARG A 199 -0.05 -3.18 -11.62
C ARG A 199 -1.57 -3.10 -11.72
N ILE A 200 -2.22 -2.44 -10.75
CA ILE A 200 -3.68 -2.25 -10.76
C ILE A 200 -4.12 -1.47 -12.01
N HIS A 201 -3.44 -0.36 -12.32
CA HIS A 201 -3.72 0.40 -13.55
C HIS A 201 -3.43 -0.42 -14.80
N GLU A 202 -2.34 -1.20 -14.81
CA GLU A 202 -2.02 -2.07 -15.94
C GLU A 202 -3.14 -3.08 -16.23
N VAL A 203 -3.62 -3.79 -15.20
CA VAL A 203 -4.68 -4.80 -15.39
C VAL A 203 -6.02 -4.15 -15.72
N GLY A 204 -6.36 -3.03 -15.07
CA GLY A 204 -7.60 -2.31 -15.34
C GLY A 204 -7.72 -1.80 -16.78
N GLN A 205 -6.59 -1.48 -17.41
CA GLN A 205 -6.54 -0.99 -18.79
C GLN A 205 -6.40 -2.10 -19.84
N ARG A 206 -5.67 -3.18 -19.52
CA ARG A 206 -5.30 -4.21 -20.52
C ARG A 206 -6.07 -5.50 -20.39
N ASP A 207 -6.48 -5.86 -19.17
CA ASP A 207 -7.06 -7.16 -18.86
C ASP A 207 -8.00 -7.06 -17.65
N PRO A 208 -9.16 -6.37 -17.80
CA PRO A 208 -10.01 -5.98 -16.67
C PRO A 208 -10.50 -7.16 -15.83
N VAL A 209 -10.62 -8.36 -16.40
CA VAL A 209 -11.03 -9.57 -15.66
C VAL A 209 -10.11 -9.86 -14.46
N LEU A 210 -8.84 -9.46 -14.52
CA LEU A 210 -7.92 -9.63 -13.40
C LEU A 210 -8.15 -8.64 -12.25
N LEU A 211 -8.96 -7.59 -12.43
CA LEU A 211 -9.39 -6.73 -11.32
C LEU A 211 -10.19 -7.51 -10.27
N VAL A 212 -10.89 -8.59 -10.67
CA VAL A 212 -11.58 -9.52 -9.74
C VAL A 212 -10.60 -10.02 -8.68
N ALA A 213 -9.35 -10.33 -9.08
CA ALA A 213 -8.31 -10.83 -8.19
C ALA A 213 -7.93 -9.82 -7.10
N HIS A 214 -7.76 -8.54 -7.48
CA HIS A 214 -7.39 -7.46 -6.57
C HIS A 214 -8.54 -7.10 -5.62
N SER A 215 -9.75 -6.96 -6.17
CA SER A 215 -10.98 -6.71 -5.44
C SER A 215 -11.22 -7.80 -4.38
N TYR A 216 -11.13 -9.08 -4.77
CA TYR A 216 -11.24 -10.22 -3.86
C TYR A 216 -10.19 -10.17 -2.75
N THR A 217 -8.91 -10.06 -3.09
CA THR A 217 -7.82 -10.10 -2.10
C THR A 217 -7.92 -8.97 -1.07
N ARG A 218 -8.37 -7.78 -1.48
CA ARG A 218 -8.52 -6.63 -0.58
C ARG A 218 -9.81 -6.70 0.23
N TYR A 219 -10.98 -6.63 -0.42
CA TYR A 219 -12.25 -6.48 0.29
C TYR A 219 -12.61 -7.69 1.16
N MET A 220 -12.32 -8.92 0.73
CA MET A 220 -12.60 -10.11 1.55
C MET A 220 -11.69 -10.17 2.79
N GLY A 221 -10.46 -9.65 2.67
CA GLY A 221 -9.54 -9.49 3.79
C GLY A 221 -10.04 -8.46 4.81
N ASP A 222 -10.55 -7.33 4.34
CA ASP A 222 -11.06 -6.25 5.20
C ASP A 222 -12.32 -6.65 5.98
N LEU A 223 -13.21 -7.41 5.33
CA LEU A 223 -14.42 -7.99 5.92
C LEU A 223 -14.16 -9.23 6.78
N SER A 224 -12.89 -9.63 6.92
CA SER A 224 -12.47 -10.77 7.74
C SER A 224 -11.49 -10.32 8.81
N GLY A 225 -10.18 -10.35 8.53
CA GLY A 225 -9.14 -9.96 9.49
C GLY A 225 -9.17 -8.46 9.85
N GLY A 226 -9.66 -7.61 8.93
CA GLY A 226 -9.73 -6.16 9.15
C GLY A 226 -10.49 -5.75 10.41
N GLN A 227 -11.53 -6.49 10.79
CA GLN A 227 -12.32 -6.19 12.00
C GLN A 227 -11.56 -6.45 13.29
N ILE A 228 -10.67 -7.44 13.30
CA ILE A 228 -9.76 -7.69 14.41
C ILE A 228 -8.73 -6.56 14.46
N LEU A 229 -8.16 -6.19 13.31
CA LEU A 229 -7.18 -5.10 13.23
C LEU A 229 -7.77 -3.77 13.69
N LYS A 230 -9.02 -3.45 13.35
CA LYS A 230 -9.75 -2.27 13.85
C LYS A 230 -9.73 -2.18 15.38
N LYS A 231 -10.16 -3.25 16.06
CA LYS A 231 -10.22 -3.31 17.54
C LYS A 231 -8.84 -3.15 18.16
N VAL A 232 -7.83 -3.78 17.56
CA VAL A 232 -6.46 -3.70 18.06
C VAL A 232 -5.86 -2.31 17.85
N ALA A 233 -6.07 -1.70 16.68
CA ALA A 233 -5.63 -0.34 16.37
C ALA A 233 -6.26 0.68 17.32
N GLN A 234 -7.58 0.59 17.54
CA GLN A 234 -8.31 1.48 18.44
C GLN A 234 -7.71 1.48 19.84
N ARG A 235 -7.48 0.28 20.41
CA ARG A 235 -6.88 0.12 21.73
C ARG A 235 -5.42 0.57 21.77
N ALA A 236 -4.60 0.11 20.82
CA ALA A 236 -3.16 0.34 20.84
C ALA A 236 -2.79 1.82 20.62
N LEU A 237 -3.54 2.50 19.75
CA LEU A 237 -3.30 3.90 19.38
C LEU A 237 -4.18 4.89 20.16
N LYS A 238 -5.01 4.39 21.09
CA LYS A 238 -5.95 5.18 21.91
C LYS A 238 -6.85 6.07 21.05
N LEU A 239 -7.37 5.52 19.96
CA LEU A 239 -8.29 6.23 19.06
C LEU A 239 -9.68 6.34 19.69
N PRO A 240 -10.44 7.40 19.35
CA PRO A 240 -11.72 7.65 19.98
C PRO A 240 -12.75 6.55 19.66
N SER A 241 -13.75 6.41 20.53
CA SER A 241 -14.84 5.45 20.36
C SER A 241 -15.83 5.84 19.26
N THR A 242 -15.78 7.10 18.81
CA THR A 242 -16.55 7.66 17.68
C THR A 242 -16.20 7.01 16.35
N GLY A 243 -15.00 6.39 16.23
CA GLY A 243 -14.56 5.70 15.02
C GLY A 243 -13.62 6.52 14.13
N GLU A 244 -13.34 7.78 14.48
CA GLU A 244 -12.39 8.63 13.76
C GLU A 244 -10.98 8.01 13.72
N GLY A 245 -10.32 8.09 12.57
CA GLY A 245 -9.05 7.42 12.29
C GLY A 245 -9.15 5.91 12.02
N LEU A 246 -10.38 5.37 11.96
CA LEU A 246 -10.68 3.97 11.64
C LEU A 246 -11.90 3.82 10.70
N ASN A 247 -12.26 4.86 9.94
CA ASN A 247 -13.34 4.84 8.95
C ASN A 247 -13.13 3.73 7.91
N PHE A 248 -11.88 3.48 7.49
CA PHE A 248 -11.53 2.40 6.55
C PHE A 248 -12.15 1.05 6.93
N TYR A 249 -12.17 0.73 8.23
CA TYR A 249 -12.67 -0.54 8.74
C TYR A 249 -14.19 -0.57 8.98
N GLN A 250 -14.92 0.49 8.62
CA GLN A 250 -16.35 0.65 8.84
C GLN A 250 -17.11 0.53 7.52
N PHE A 251 -17.98 -0.47 7.43
CA PHE A 251 -18.76 -0.78 6.23
C PHE A 251 -20.23 -0.46 6.51
N GLU A 252 -20.62 0.81 6.35
CA GLU A 252 -21.98 1.29 6.69
C GLU A 252 -23.06 0.62 5.84
N GLY A 253 -22.77 0.32 4.56
CA GLY A 253 -23.66 -0.41 3.67
C GLY A 253 -23.78 -1.93 3.93
N ILE A 254 -23.02 -2.47 4.91
CA ILE A 254 -22.98 -3.92 5.18
C ILE A 254 -23.49 -4.24 6.59
N HIS A 255 -24.73 -4.71 6.67
CA HIS A 255 -25.34 -5.12 7.95
C HIS A 255 -24.83 -6.48 8.46
N SER A 256 -24.51 -7.41 7.55
CA SER A 256 -23.97 -8.73 7.89
C SER A 256 -22.74 -9.03 7.04
N GLN A 257 -21.55 -8.95 7.65
CA GLN A 257 -20.29 -9.26 6.96
C GLN A 257 -20.26 -10.72 6.48
N LYS A 258 -20.85 -11.65 7.22
CA LYS A 258 -20.95 -13.06 6.79
C LYS A 258 -21.82 -13.15 5.53
N GLY A 259 -23.02 -12.57 5.58
CA GLY A 259 -23.98 -12.61 4.47
C GLY A 259 -23.43 -11.92 3.22
N PHE A 260 -22.79 -10.75 3.38
CA PHE A 260 -22.19 -10.04 2.25
C PHE A 260 -21.02 -10.82 1.63
N LYS A 261 -20.18 -11.48 2.43
CA LYS A 261 -19.13 -12.36 1.89
C LYS A 261 -19.68 -13.60 1.19
N GLN A 262 -20.88 -14.08 1.55
CA GLN A 262 -21.55 -15.16 0.82
C GLN A 262 -22.08 -14.64 -0.52
N LEU A 263 -22.79 -13.50 -0.50
CA LEU A 263 -23.24 -12.79 -1.71
C LEU A 263 -22.09 -12.55 -2.69
N TYR A 264 -20.99 -11.95 -2.22
CA TYR A 264 -19.84 -11.65 -3.06
C TYR A 264 -19.24 -12.91 -3.70
N ARG A 265 -19.18 -14.03 -2.98
CA ARG A 265 -18.72 -15.31 -3.53
C ARG A 265 -19.66 -15.85 -4.60
N SER A 266 -20.97 -15.84 -4.34
CA SER A 266 -21.98 -16.26 -5.31
C SER A 266 -21.87 -15.42 -6.61
N ARG A 267 -21.72 -14.10 -6.49
CA ARG A 267 -21.47 -13.21 -7.66
C ARG A 267 -20.20 -13.52 -8.43
N MET A 268 -19.11 -13.88 -7.76
CA MET A 268 -17.90 -14.32 -8.44
C MET A 268 -18.09 -15.65 -9.18
N ASN A 269 -18.97 -16.52 -8.66
CA ASN A 269 -19.25 -17.82 -9.28
C ASN A 269 -20.21 -17.71 -10.47
N GLU A 270 -21.00 -16.64 -10.54
CA GLU A 270 -21.83 -16.27 -11.71
C GLU A 270 -21.00 -15.77 -12.91
N LEU A 271 -19.69 -15.53 -12.74
CA LEU A 271 -18.84 -15.07 -13.83
C LEU A 271 -18.61 -16.20 -14.86
N GLU A 272 -19.03 -15.96 -16.09
CA GLU A 272 -18.83 -16.84 -17.25
C GLU A 272 -17.35 -16.85 -17.67
N LEU A 273 -16.54 -17.70 -17.03
CA LEU A 273 -15.09 -17.78 -17.22
C LEU A 273 -14.63 -19.19 -17.59
N ASP A 274 -13.73 -19.27 -18.57
CA ASP A 274 -13.01 -20.51 -18.86
C ASP A 274 -11.99 -20.86 -17.76
N ALA A 275 -11.52 -22.11 -17.77
CA ALA A 275 -10.59 -22.62 -16.76
C ALA A 275 -9.27 -21.83 -16.74
N GLU A 276 -8.74 -21.45 -17.91
CA GLU A 276 -7.49 -20.69 -18.04
C GLU A 276 -7.60 -19.31 -17.39
N THR A 277 -8.73 -18.62 -17.59
CA THR A 277 -8.99 -17.31 -17.01
C THR A 277 -9.14 -17.41 -15.49
N LYS A 278 -9.83 -18.44 -14.99
CA LYS A 278 -9.90 -18.70 -13.54
C LYS A 278 -8.52 -18.91 -12.93
N GLU A 279 -7.65 -19.70 -13.57
CA GLU A 279 -6.26 -19.89 -13.13
C GLU A 279 -5.45 -18.59 -13.14
N ARG A 280 -5.61 -17.75 -14.17
CA ARG A 280 -4.98 -16.43 -14.25
C ARG A 280 -5.42 -15.51 -13.11
N ILE A 281 -6.72 -15.51 -12.76
CA ILE A 281 -7.25 -14.75 -11.61
C ILE A 281 -6.61 -15.24 -10.31
N VAL A 282 -6.52 -16.56 -10.09
CA VAL A 282 -5.85 -17.12 -8.90
C VAL A 282 -4.36 -16.73 -8.85
N GLY A 283 -3.67 -16.76 -9.99
CA GLY A 283 -2.30 -16.30 -10.13
C GLY A 283 -2.13 -14.82 -9.78
N GLU A 284 -3.02 -13.96 -10.28
CA GLU A 284 -3.00 -12.53 -9.97
C GLU A 284 -3.35 -12.25 -8.51
N SER A 285 -4.25 -13.01 -7.87
CA SER A 285 -4.51 -12.85 -6.44
C SER A 285 -3.28 -13.17 -5.60
N ASN A 286 -2.48 -14.18 -5.96
CA ASN A 286 -1.20 -14.44 -5.31
C ASN A 286 -0.19 -13.29 -5.49
N ARG A 287 -0.20 -12.63 -6.65
CA ARG A 287 0.59 -11.39 -6.86
C ARG A 287 0.07 -10.25 -5.99
N ALA A 288 -1.24 -10.07 -5.89
CA ALA A 288 -1.86 -9.11 -4.99
C ALA A 288 -1.41 -9.33 -3.53
N PHE A 289 -1.41 -10.57 -3.03
CA PHE A 289 -0.86 -10.88 -1.70
C PHE A 289 0.62 -10.49 -1.55
N SER A 290 1.43 -10.73 -2.59
CA SER A 290 2.85 -10.38 -2.61
C SER A 290 3.07 -8.87 -2.54
N PHE A 291 2.28 -8.08 -3.30
CA PHE A 291 2.31 -6.62 -3.20
C PHE A 291 1.89 -6.13 -1.82
N ASN A 292 0.85 -6.72 -1.21
CA ASN A 292 0.44 -6.39 0.16
C ASN A 292 1.55 -6.66 1.20
N MET A 293 2.35 -7.71 1.00
CA MET A 293 3.54 -7.94 1.84
C MET A 293 4.62 -6.90 1.60
N MET A 294 4.87 -6.53 0.34
CA MET A 294 5.85 -5.51 -0.05
C MET A 294 5.54 -4.14 0.56
N VAL A 295 4.29 -3.69 0.45
CA VAL A 295 3.81 -2.42 1.06
C VAL A 295 4.10 -2.41 2.56
N ARG A 296 3.68 -3.46 3.28
CA ARG A 296 3.89 -3.57 4.72
C ARG A 296 5.37 -3.56 5.10
N ALA A 297 6.20 -4.28 4.34
CA ALA A 297 7.63 -4.34 4.58
C ALA A 297 8.30 -2.98 4.35
N ALA A 298 7.95 -2.28 3.27
CA ALA A 298 8.48 -0.97 2.93
C ALA A 298 8.15 0.07 4.02
N GLU A 299 6.88 0.18 4.43
CA GLU A 299 6.49 1.16 5.46
C GLU A 299 7.15 0.87 6.82
N THR A 300 7.26 -0.41 7.17
CA THR A 300 7.97 -0.81 8.40
C THR A 300 9.45 -0.43 8.35
N LYS A 301 10.11 -0.61 7.20
CA LYS A 301 11.53 -0.28 7.02
C LYS A 301 11.77 1.23 7.06
N CYS A 302 10.89 2.02 6.45
CA CYS A 302 10.95 3.48 6.50
C CYS A 302 10.93 4.01 7.94
N ILE A 303 10.03 3.50 8.79
CA ILE A 303 9.94 3.93 10.19
C ILE A 303 11.20 3.55 10.98
N LYS A 304 11.76 2.35 10.78
CA LYS A 304 13.01 1.96 11.46
C LYS A 304 14.18 2.89 11.12
N LYS A 305 14.32 3.27 9.84
CA LYS A 305 15.35 4.23 9.41
C LYS A 305 15.15 5.61 10.02
N VAL A 306 13.90 6.09 10.09
CA VAL A 306 13.58 7.38 10.73
C VAL A 306 13.91 7.32 12.22
N ASP A 307 13.58 6.24 12.92
CA ASP A 307 13.92 6.05 14.33
C ASP A 307 15.44 6.04 14.56
N GLU A 308 16.20 5.32 13.73
CA GLU A 308 17.67 5.24 13.78
C GLU A 308 18.31 6.62 13.55
N ASN A 309 17.87 7.33 12.51
CA ASN A 309 18.36 8.68 12.20
C ASN A 309 17.99 9.68 13.30
N THR A 310 16.77 9.60 13.85
CA THR A 310 16.33 10.47 14.95
C THR A 310 17.13 10.17 16.23
N CYS A 311 17.45 8.91 16.51
CA CYS A 311 18.31 8.51 17.63
C CYS A 311 19.72 9.08 17.46
N TYR A 312 20.30 8.93 16.26
CA TYR A 312 21.62 9.46 15.93
C TYR A 312 21.69 10.99 16.06
N LEU A 313 20.66 11.71 15.61
CA LEU A 313 20.58 13.17 15.77
C LEU A 313 20.45 13.58 17.24
N LYS A 314 19.61 12.89 18.04
CA LYS A 314 19.49 13.15 19.48
C LYS A 314 20.79 12.84 20.25
N GLU A 315 21.54 11.81 19.85
CA GLU A 315 22.86 11.53 20.42
C GLU A 315 23.88 12.61 20.05
N LYS A 316 23.87 13.09 18.80
CA LYS A 316 24.70 14.25 18.39
C LYS A 316 24.36 15.51 19.16
N GLU A 317 23.08 15.84 19.34
CA GLU A 317 22.66 16.99 20.14
C GLU A 317 23.09 16.86 21.61
N LYS A 318 23.01 15.67 22.22
CA LYS A 318 23.55 15.42 23.56
C LYS A 318 25.07 15.58 23.64
N VAL A 319 25.81 15.19 22.59
CA VAL A 319 27.27 15.40 22.51
C VAL A 319 27.60 16.89 22.39
N ILE A 320 26.82 17.64 21.59
CA ILE A 320 27.01 19.09 21.37
C ILE A 320 26.61 19.91 22.60
N THR A 321 25.60 19.49 23.36
CA THR A 321 25.12 20.18 24.56
C THR A 321 25.83 19.77 25.85
N ASN A 322 26.75 18.80 25.80
CA ASN A 322 27.56 18.40 26.96
C ASN A 322 28.55 19.53 27.34
N PRO A 323 28.47 20.12 28.55
CA PRO A 323 29.36 21.20 28.98
C PRO A 323 30.85 20.80 28.97
N ASN A 324 31.15 19.49 29.06
CA ASN A 324 32.52 18.98 28.99
C ASN A 324 33.10 18.97 27.57
N PHE A 325 32.29 19.10 26.51
CA PHE A 325 32.80 19.20 25.14
C PHE A 325 33.46 20.57 24.87
N TYR A 326 33.02 21.62 25.58
CA TYR A 326 33.62 22.95 25.53
C TYR A 326 34.96 23.06 26.28
N SER A 327 35.30 22.12 27.17
CA SER A 327 36.58 22.16 27.89
C SER A 327 37.74 21.60 27.05
N VAL A 328 37.49 20.61 26.19
CA VAL A 328 38.51 19.99 25.33
C VAL A 328 38.95 20.93 24.20
N ASN A 329 38.07 21.82 23.75
CA ASN A 329 38.40 22.76 22.67
C ASN A 329 39.23 23.98 23.11
N ARG A 330 39.35 24.27 24.41
CA ARG A 330 40.33 25.26 24.92
C ARG A 330 41.76 24.77 24.78
N SER A 331 42.00 23.47 24.98
CA SER A 331 43.34 22.85 24.86
C SER A 331 43.85 22.87 23.42
N LEU A 332 42.96 22.72 22.43
CA LEU A 332 43.29 22.78 21.00
C LEU A 332 43.60 24.22 20.51
N GLN A 333 42.97 25.25 21.07
CA GLN A 333 43.35 26.65 20.77
C GLN A 333 44.70 27.04 21.39
N SER A 334 45.05 26.49 22.56
CA SER A 334 46.37 26.66 23.19
C SER A 334 47.50 26.00 22.38
N LEU A 335 47.25 24.80 21.83
CA LEU A 335 48.21 24.09 20.96
C LEU A 335 48.42 24.79 19.60
N LYS A 336 47.38 25.41 19.03
CA LYS A 336 47.52 26.25 17.82
C LYS A 336 48.34 27.51 18.05
N ARG A 337 48.35 28.08 19.27
CA ARG A 337 49.25 29.21 19.63
C ARG A 337 50.70 28.77 19.81
N LEU A 338 50.94 27.60 20.40
CA LEU A 338 52.30 27.05 20.55
C LEU A 338 52.94 26.63 19.22
N GLY A 339 52.16 26.08 18.28
CA GLY A 339 52.64 25.75 16.94
C GLY A 339 53.03 26.97 16.08
N ARG A 340 52.41 28.15 16.31
CA ARG A 340 52.77 29.40 15.62
C ARG A 340 54.03 30.07 16.18
N LEU A 341 54.38 29.84 17.45
CA LEU A 341 55.60 30.36 18.07
C LEU A 341 56.85 29.54 17.67
N SER A 342 56.70 28.22 17.48
CA SER A 342 57.80 27.35 17.00
C SER A 342 58.22 27.68 15.56
N LYS A 343 57.26 27.90 14.64
CA LYS A 343 57.56 28.32 13.25
C LYS A 343 58.19 29.71 13.12
N LYS A 344 58.05 30.58 14.13
CA LYS A 344 58.69 31.91 14.13
C LYS A 344 60.16 31.86 14.61
N LYS A 345 60.54 30.89 15.45
CA LYS A 345 61.94 30.68 15.87
C LYS A 345 62.80 30.03 14.78
N SER A 346 62.25 29.11 13.99
CA SER A 346 62.99 28.46 12.88
C SER A 346 63.27 29.39 11.70
N LYS A 347 62.64 30.57 11.62
CA LYS A 347 62.80 31.54 10.52
C LYS A 347 63.73 32.71 10.86
N MET A 348 64.35 32.72 12.05
CA MET A 348 65.32 33.74 12.49
C MET A 348 66.73 33.16 12.75
N GLN A 349 67.01 31.93 12.33
CA GLN A 349 68.32 31.29 12.44
C GLN A 349 68.78 30.61 11.13
N GLY A 350 68.24 31.04 9.99
CA GLY A 350 68.68 30.62 8.66
C GLY A 350 69.12 31.82 7.84
#